data_AF-A0A351J1U0-F1
#
_entry.id   AF-A0A351J1U0-F1
#
_cell.length_a   1.000
_cell.length_b   1.000
_cell.length_c   1.000
_cell.angle_alpha   90.00
_cell.angle_beta   90.00
_cell.angle_gamma   90.00
#
_symmetry.space_group_name_H-M   'P 1'
#
loop_
_entity.id
_entity.type
_entity.pdbx_description
1 polymer ?
#
loop_
_entity_poly.entity_id
_entity_poly.type
_entity_poly.pdbx_seq_one_letter_code
_entity_poly.pdbx_strand_id
1 'polypeptide(L)' 'MNDIYQSLFTPLPLNNGVTLNNRFAMAPMLVFASNQDGTVSQDDLYYFALRNRVGQLLISGAMAVSEEGLGMPRAAGCI' A
#
# COMPACT_ATOMS: atom_id res chain seq x y z
N MET A 1 4.38 27.22 6.95
CA MET A 1 4.96 25.86 6.89
C MET A 1 6.34 25.94 7.52
N ASN A 2 6.76 24.98 8.34
CA ASN A 2 8.13 24.98 8.89
C ASN A 2 9.12 24.58 7.78
N ASP A 3 10.20 25.33 7.61
CA ASP A 3 11.17 25.15 6.53
C ASP A 3 11.82 23.76 6.53
N ILE A 4 11.93 23.12 7.69
CA ILE A 4 12.49 21.77 7.82
C ILE A 4 11.69 20.69 7.06
N TYR A 5 10.42 20.95 6.73
CA TYR A 5 9.55 19.99 6.04
C TYR A 5 9.41 20.25 4.53
N GLN A 6 9.99 21.33 3.99
CA GLN A 6 9.83 21.67 2.57
C GLN A 6 10.31 20.54 1.64
N SER A 7 11.36 19.82 2.04
CA SER A 7 11.91 18.70 1.26
C SER A 7 10.88 17.59 0.99
N LEU A 8 9.90 17.38 1.89
CA LEU A 8 8.86 16.37 1.74
C LEU A 8 7.94 16.61 0.54
N PHE A 9 7.82 17.87 0.10
CA PHE A 9 6.96 18.28 -1.01
C PHE A 9 7.70 18.42 -2.35
N THR A 10 8.98 18.04 -2.39
CA THR A 10 9.78 18.06 -3.62
C THR A 10 9.62 16.77 -4.43
N PRO A 11 9.75 16.80 -5.76
CA PRO A 11 9.73 15.59 -6.57
C PRO A 11 10.83 14.58 -6.21
N LEU A 12 10.52 13.30 -6.38
CA LEU A 12 11.44 12.17 -6.18
C LEU A 12 11.40 11.24 -7.41
N PRO A 13 12.46 11.23 -8.25
CA PRO A 13 12.60 10.25 -9.32
C PRO A 13 12.98 8.89 -8.73
N LEU A 14 12.32 7.83 -9.20
CA LEU A 14 12.62 6.44 -8.87
C LEU A 14 13.55 5.84 -9.94
N ASN A 15 14.17 4.70 -9.63
CA ASN A 15 15.13 4.01 -10.49
C ASN A 15 14.51 3.37 -11.77
N ASN A 16 13.19 3.49 -11.96
CA ASN A 16 12.45 2.98 -13.11
C ASN A 16 11.89 4.09 -14.02
N GLY A 17 12.31 5.35 -13.82
CA GLY A 17 11.85 6.50 -14.62
C GLY A 17 10.53 7.13 -14.16
N VAL A 18 9.82 6.53 -13.19
CA VAL A 18 8.64 7.16 -12.56
C VAL A 18 9.09 8.26 -11.61
N THR A 19 8.40 9.40 -11.61
CA THR A 19 8.64 10.49 -10.66
C THR A 19 7.43 10.69 -9.76
N LEU A 20 7.64 10.67 -8.44
CA LEU A 20 6.64 11.06 -7.46
C LEU A 20 6.72 12.57 -7.27
N ASN A 21 5.59 13.29 -7.32
CA ASN A 21 5.59 14.74 -7.09
C ASN A 21 5.83 15.16 -5.63
N ASN A 22 5.86 14.21 -4.70
CA ASN A 22 6.17 14.42 -3.29
C ASN A 22 6.77 13.15 -2.69
N ARG A 23 7.26 13.23 -1.44
CA ARG A 23 7.93 12.14 -0.73
C ARG A 23 7.02 11.41 0.26
N PHE A 24 5.70 11.48 0.06
CA PHE A 24 4.74 10.78 0.89
C PHE A 24 4.38 9.43 0.24
N ALA A 25 4.52 8.37 1.03
CA ALA A 25 4.10 7.03 0.67
C ALA A 25 3.27 6.43 1.80
N MET A 26 2.27 5.61 1.44
CA MET A 26 1.62 4.74 2.41
C MET A 26 2.52 3.53 2.67
N ALA A 27 2.88 3.31 3.92
CA ALA A 27 3.62 2.14 4.35
C ALA A 27 2.79 0.85 4.14
N PRO A 28 3.46 -0.33 4.01
CA PRO A 28 2.78 -1.61 3.93
C PRO A 28 1.81 -1.81 5.10
N MET A 29 0.52 -2.02 4.82
CA MET A 29 -0.52 -2.25 5.84
C MET A 29 -1.41 -3.44 5.48
N LEU A 30 -1.42 -4.45 6.36
CA LEU A 30 -2.39 -5.54 6.33
C LEU A 30 -3.77 -5.00 6.76
N VAL A 31 -4.77 -5.17 5.90
CA VAL A 31 -6.14 -4.70 6.16
C VAL A 31 -6.95 -5.73 6.95
N PHE A 32 -6.56 -7.01 6.91
CA PHE A 32 -7.28 -8.14 7.53
C PHE A 32 -8.74 -8.27 7.09
N ALA A 33 -9.04 -7.83 5.86
CA ALA A 33 -10.38 -7.80 5.33
C ALA A 33 -10.62 -8.77 4.17
N SER A 34 -9.59 -9.46 3.70
CA SER A 34 -9.67 -10.39 2.57
C SER A 34 -10.65 -11.53 2.83
N ASN A 35 -11.07 -12.17 1.74
CA ASN A 35 -11.94 -13.33 1.78
C ASN A 35 -11.23 -14.50 2.48
N GLN A 36 -11.98 -15.52 2.88
CA GLN A 36 -11.41 -16.68 3.59
C GLN A 36 -10.41 -17.49 2.74
N ASP A 37 -10.55 -17.42 1.42
CA ASP A 37 -9.65 -18.03 0.44
C ASP A 37 -8.42 -17.16 0.11
N GLY A 38 -8.22 -16.05 0.84
CA GLY A 38 -7.11 -15.13 0.60
C GLY A 38 -7.33 -14.16 -0.57
N THR A 39 -8.41 -14.28 -1.33
CA THR A 39 -8.70 -13.33 -2.42
C THR A 39 -9.08 -11.94 -1.86
N VAL A 40 -8.75 -10.89 -2.62
CA VAL A 40 -9.06 -9.49 -2.26
C VAL A 40 -10.57 -9.30 -2.12
N SER A 41 -11.02 -8.74 -1.00
CA SER A 41 -12.43 -8.48 -0.75
C SER A 41 -12.87 -7.06 -1.16
N GLN A 42 -14.18 -6.80 -1.14
CA GLN A 42 -14.71 -5.45 -1.36
C GLN A 42 -14.28 -4.46 -0.26
N ASP A 43 -14.08 -4.95 0.97
CA ASP A 43 -13.62 -4.15 2.11
C ASP A 43 -12.14 -3.75 1.95
N ASP A 44 -11.30 -4.65 1.40
CA ASP A 44 -9.92 -4.31 1.02
C ASP A 44 -9.90 -3.16 0.00
N LEU A 45 -10.72 -3.26 -1.04
CA LEU A 45 -10.82 -2.22 -2.07
C LEU A 45 -11.30 -0.89 -1.48
N TYR A 46 -12.30 -0.93 -0.60
CA TYR A 46 -12.82 0.27 0.07
C TYR A 46 -11.75 0.93 0.96
N TYR A 47 -10.97 0.12 1.69
CA TYR A 47 -9.87 0.62 2.52
C TYR A 47 -8.85 1.45 1.72
N PHE A 48 -8.44 0.96 0.54
CA PHE A 48 -7.51 1.66 -0.34
C PHE A 48 -8.15 2.83 -1.08
N ALA A 49 -9.43 2.72 -1.48
CA ALA A 49 -10.17 3.81 -2.12
C ALA A 49 -10.23 5.06 -1.23
N LEU A 50 -10.43 4.89 0.09
CA LEU A 50 -10.42 5.99 1.06
C LEU A 50 -9.06 6.68 1.20
N ARG A 51 -7.96 6.00 0.84
CA ARG A 51 -6.59 6.47 1.10
C ARG A 51 -5.76 6.71 -0.17
N ASN A 52 -6.36 6.58 -1.35
CA ASN A 52 -5.69 6.72 -2.64
C ASN A 52 -5.14 8.14 -2.93
N ARG A 53 -5.40 9.12 -2.04
CA ARG A 53 -4.87 10.48 -2.11
C ARG A 53 -3.87 10.84 -1.00
N VAL A 54 -3.51 9.90 -0.12
CA VAL A 54 -2.56 10.15 0.98
C VAL A 54 -1.12 10.35 0.45
N GLY A 55 -0.79 9.71 -0.66
CA GLY A 55 0.51 9.81 -1.32
C GLY A 55 0.42 9.28 -2.74
N GLN A 56 1.49 9.45 -3.52
CA GLN A 56 1.55 8.92 -4.90
C GLN A 56 2.11 7.50 -4.97
N LEU A 57 2.64 7.00 -3.86
CA LEU A 57 3.06 5.61 -3.70
C LEU A 57 2.24 4.98 -2.57
N LEU A 58 1.52 3.91 -2.90
CA LEU A 58 0.82 3.10 -1.91
C LEU A 58 1.42 1.70 -1.98
N ILE A 59 1.95 1.22 -0.86
CA ILE A 59 2.46 -0.14 -0.74
C ILE A 59 1.40 -0.94 0.01
N SER A 60 0.89 -2.01 -0.61
CA SER A 60 -0.10 -2.87 0.01
C SER A 60 0.48 -3.59 1.23
N GLY A 61 -0.37 -4.22 2.03
CA GLY A 61 0.06 -5.20 3.02
C GLY A 61 0.82 -6.37 2.39
N ALA A 62 1.50 -7.15 3.22
CA ALA A 62 2.11 -8.40 2.80
C ALA A 62 1.04 -9.31 2.18
N MET A 63 1.33 -9.85 1.00
CA MET A 63 0.46 -10.77 0.26
C MET A 63 1.16 -12.12 0.15
N ALA A 64 0.48 -13.19 0.54
CA ALA A 64 1.03 -14.54 0.39
C ALA A 64 1.16 -14.91 -1.10
N VAL A 65 2.26 -15.57 -1.47
CA VAL A 65 2.51 -16.02 -2.85
C VAL A 65 2.34 -17.54 -3.02
N SER A 66 2.05 -18.23 -1.93
CA SER A 66 1.72 -19.66 -1.86
C SER A 66 0.86 -19.89 -0.62
N GLU A 67 0.11 -21.00 -0.58
CA GLU A 67 -0.78 -21.32 0.54
C GLU A 67 -0.01 -21.44 1.85
N GLU A 68 1.20 -22.01 1.81
CA GLU A 68 2.08 -22.16 2.97
C GLU A 68 2.57 -20.82 3.53
N GLY A 69 2.58 -19.77 2.69
CA GLY A 69 2.92 -18.41 3.07
C GLY A 69 1.78 -17.65 3.78
N LEU A 70 0.56 -18.19 3.82
CA LEU A 70 -0.59 -17.55 4.44
C LEU A 70 -0.55 -17.70 5.97
N GLY A 71 0.20 -16.80 6.63
CA GLY A 71 0.42 -16.84 8.08
C GLY A 71 -0.61 -16.09 8.94
N MET A 72 -1.56 -15.38 8.34
CA MET A 72 -2.49 -14.49 9.05
C MET A 72 -3.94 -14.70 8.58
N PRO A 73 -4.92 -14.79 9.50
CA PRO A 73 -6.32 -14.86 9.13
C PRO A 73 -6.75 -13.63 8.32
N ARG A 74 -7.45 -13.85 7.20
CA ARG A 74 -7.97 -12.79 6.32
C ARG A 74 -6.89 -11.85 5.76
N ALA A 75 -5.65 -12.32 5.61
CA ALA A 75 -4.65 -11.66 4.79
C ALA A 75 -4.86 -11.98 3.31
N ALA A 76 -4.48 -11.04 2.44
CA ALA A 76 -4.56 -11.25 1.01
C ALA A 76 -3.48 -12.24 0.56
N GLY A 77 -3.79 -13.04 -0.47
CA GLY A 77 -2.88 -13.96 -1.12
C GLY A 77 -3.13 -14.00 -2.63
N CYS A 78 -2.07 -14.30 -3.38
CA CYS A 78 -2.14 -14.73 -4.76
C CYS A 78 -1.89 -16.25 -4.74
N ILE A 79 -2.92 -16.97 -4.30
CA ILE A 79 -2.94 -18.42 -4.09
C ILE A 79 -4.03 -19.04 -4.96
#